data_AF-A0A935BQP4-F1
#
_entry.id   AF-A0A935BQP4-F1
#
_cell.length_a   1.000
_cell.length_b   1.000
_cell.length_c   1.000
_cell.angle_alpha   90.00
_cell.angle_beta   90.00
_cell.angle_gamma   90.00
#
_symmetry.space_group_name_H-M   'P 1'
#
loop_
_entity.id
_entity.type
_entity.pdbx_description
1 polymer ?
#
loop_
_entity_poly.entity_id
_entity_poly.type
_entity_poly.pdbx_seq_one_letter_code
_entity_poly.pdbx_strand_id
1 'polypeptide(L)' 'MPADYDGDGKFDVAVYRPSTGVWYWVNSATLTYGGLGFGAPRYTCAGDYDGDGRADQAVFRPSTGQWWLNRSTRGGVTTV' A
#
# COMPACT_ATOMS: atom_id res chain seq x y z
N MET A 1 0.98 -7.04 -0.80
CA MET A 1 1.37 -7.55 -2.14
C MET A 1 2.76 -7.04 -2.41
N PRO A 2 3.68 -7.83 -2.95
CA PRO A 2 5.01 -7.34 -3.29
C PRO A 2 4.95 -6.21 -4.34
N ALA A 3 5.69 -5.13 -4.11
CA ALA A 3 5.82 -3.96 -5.00
C ALA A 3 7.05 -3.13 -4.59
N ASP A 4 7.51 -2.20 -5.44
CA ASP A 4 8.67 -1.35 -5.13
C ASP A 4 8.21 -0.10 -4.35
N TYR A 5 8.20 -0.16 -3.01
CA TYR A 5 7.61 0.90 -2.20
C TYR A 5 8.59 2.05 -1.88
N ASP A 6 9.89 1.85 -2.06
CA ASP A 6 10.92 2.87 -1.82
C ASP A 6 11.56 3.44 -3.10
N GLY A 7 11.29 2.83 -4.25
CA GLY A 7 11.74 3.27 -5.57
C GLY A 7 13.18 2.86 -5.87
N ASP A 8 13.66 1.77 -5.25
CA ASP A 8 15.02 1.27 -5.49
C ASP A 8 15.14 0.36 -6.73
N GLY A 9 14.01 0.12 -7.42
CA GLY A 9 13.91 -0.74 -8.59
C GLY A 9 13.74 -2.23 -8.26
N LYS A 10 13.55 -2.60 -6.99
CA LYS A 10 13.28 -3.98 -6.56
C LYS A 10 11.94 -4.06 -5.85
N PHE A 11 11.33 -5.24 -5.94
CA PHE A 11 10.12 -5.49 -5.15
C PHE A 11 10.44 -5.71 -3.68
N ASP A 12 9.76 -4.95 -2.84
CA ASP A 12 9.65 -5.16 -1.41
C ASP A 12 8.60 -6.24 -1.10
N VAL A 13 8.75 -6.89 0.06
CA VAL A 13 7.79 -7.90 0.52
C VAL A 13 6.66 -7.21 1.27
N ALA A 14 5.41 -7.53 0.96
CA ALA A 14 4.29 -7.01 1.74
C ALA A 14 3.08 -7.94 1.81
N VAL A 15 2.40 -7.92 2.95
CA VAL A 15 1.23 -8.74 3.27
C VAL A 15 0.12 -7.90 3.87
N TYR A 16 -1.10 -8.15 3.42
CA TYR A 16 -2.29 -7.63 4.10
C TYR A 16 -2.80 -8.67 5.09
N ARG A 17 -3.01 -8.29 6.34
CA ARG A 17 -3.53 -9.18 7.39
C ARG A 17 -4.97 -8.78 7.75
N PRO A 18 -5.99 -9.50 7.27
CA PRO A 18 -7.39 -9.15 7.51
C PRO A 18 -7.78 -9.10 8.98
N SER A 19 -7.18 -9.96 9.83
CA SER A 19 -7.52 -10.01 11.26
C SER A 19 -7.11 -8.78 12.04
N THR A 20 -6.08 -8.05 11.59
CA THR A 20 -5.68 -6.76 12.19
C THR A 20 -6.07 -5.57 11.32
N GLY A 21 -6.46 -5.82 10.07
CA GLY A 21 -6.79 -4.80 9.10
C GLY A 21 -5.58 -3.99 8.60
N VAL A 22 -4.37 -4.52 8.78
CA VAL A 22 -3.11 -3.81 8.52
C VAL A 22 -2.41 -4.39 7.30
N TRP A 23 -1.90 -3.50 6.46
CA TRP A 23 -0.92 -3.80 5.43
C TRP A 23 0.49 -3.64 6.00
N TYR A 24 1.26 -4.72 6.04
CA TYR A 24 2.66 -4.73 6.47
C TYR A 24 3.59 -4.84 5.27
N TRP A 25 4.74 -4.20 5.32
CA TRP A 25 5.80 -4.37 4.31
C TRP A 25 7.18 -4.38 4.97
N VAL A 26 8.14 -4.97 4.26
CA VAL A 26 9.57 -4.96 4.59
C VAL A 26 10.33 -4.47 3.37
N ASN A 27 11.10 -3.41 3.56
CA ASN A 27 11.91 -2.82 2.53
C ASN A 27 13.11 -3.72 2.18
N SER A 28 13.29 -3.99 0.90
CA SER A 28 14.30 -4.91 0.39
C SER A 28 15.72 -4.33 0.49
N ALA A 29 15.89 -3.01 0.39
CA ALA A 29 17.19 -2.35 0.47
C ALA A 29 17.73 -2.21 1.90
N THR A 30 16.86 -1.91 2.86
CA THR A 30 17.24 -1.54 4.24
C THR A 30 16.82 -2.56 5.30
N LEU A 31 15.98 -3.54 4.93
CA LEU A 31 15.35 -4.50 5.85
C LEU A 31 14.52 -3.84 6.97
N THR A 32 14.11 -2.59 6.77
CA THR A 32 13.18 -1.90 7.67
C THR A 32 11.76 -2.38 7.43
N TYR A 33 10.92 -2.38 8.47
CA TYR A 33 9.52 -2.80 8.38
C TYR A 33 8.58 -1.61 8.60
N GLY A 34 7.40 -1.67 7.97
CA GLY A 34 6.34 -0.69 8.11
C GLY A 34 4.96 -1.34 8.19
N GLY A 35 3.96 -0.57 8.63
CA GLY A 35 2.58 -1.01 8.72
C GLY A 35 1.58 0.13 8.64
N LEU A 36 0.49 -0.06 7.88
CA LEU A 36 -0.60 0.91 7.75
C LEU A 36 -1.97 0.25 7.90
N GLY A 37 -2.83 0.82 8.74
CA GLY A 37 -4.18 0.34 8.99
C GLY A 37 -5.16 0.78 7.91
N PHE A 38 -5.79 -0.18 7.24
CA PHE A 38 -6.83 0.04 6.23
C PHE A 38 -8.20 -0.55 6.61
N GLY A 39 -8.32 -1.23 7.76
CA GLY A 39 -9.60 -1.74 8.24
C GLY A 39 -10.00 -3.07 7.59
N ALA A 40 -11.15 -3.16 6.94
CA ALA A 40 -11.63 -4.39 6.30
C ALA A 40 -12.05 -4.13 4.84
N PRO A 41 -11.10 -3.86 3.93
CA PRO A 41 -11.39 -3.70 2.51
C PRO A 41 -11.72 -5.03 1.86
N ARG A 42 -12.34 -4.97 0.67
CA ARG A 42 -12.63 -6.16 -0.14
C ARG A 42 -11.43 -6.57 -1.00
N TYR A 43 -10.72 -5.59 -1.56
CA TYR A 43 -9.55 -5.81 -2.40
C TYR A 43 -8.41 -4.92 -1.97
N THR A 44 -7.19 -5.41 -2.17
CA THR A 44 -5.94 -4.67 -2.03
C THR A 44 -5.22 -4.67 -3.36
N CYS A 45 -4.57 -3.56 -3.72
CA CYS A 45 -3.76 -3.44 -4.93
C CYS A 45 -2.58 -2.51 -4.66
N ALA A 46 -1.43 -2.79 -5.26
CA ALA A 46 -0.26 -1.92 -5.20
C ALA A 46 0.13 -1.49 -6.61
N GLY A 47 0.57 -0.25 -6.77
CA GLY A 47 0.98 0.31 -8.06
C GLY A 47 1.27 1.79 -7.95
N ASP A 48 2.05 2.34 -8.89
CA ASP A 48 2.34 3.77 -8.96
C ASP A 48 1.13 4.51 -9.57
N TYR A 49 0.32 5.17 -8.74
CA TYR A 49 -0.88 5.87 -9.19
C TYR A 49 -0.69 7.38 -9.32
N ASP A 50 0.44 7.93 -8.84
CA ASP A 50 0.75 9.35 -8.97
C ASP A 50 1.99 9.67 -9.80
N GLY A 51 2.64 8.66 -10.37
CA GLY A 51 3.69 8.76 -11.37
C GLY A 51 5.07 9.08 -10.79
N ASP A 52 5.32 8.76 -9.52
CA ASP A 52 6.57 9.12 -8.83
C ASP A 52 7.65 8.03 -8.91
N GLY A 53 7.35 6.89 -9.55
CA GLY A 53 8.26 5.76 -9.66
C GLY A 53 8.29 4.86 -8.43
N ARG A 54 7.39 5.07 -7.45
CA ARG A 54 7.19 4.19 -6.30
C ARG A 54 5.78 3.63 -6.31
N ALA A 55 5.62 2.44 -5.76
CA ALA A 55 4.32 1.84 -5.58
C ALA A 55 3.56 2.50 -4.43
N ASP A 56 2.29 2.80 -4.69
CA ASP A 56 1.32 3.22 -3.69
C ASP A 56 0.50 2.02 -3.19
N GLN A 57 -0.08 2.16 -1.99
CA GLN A 57 -1.01 1.17 -1.45
C GLN A 57 -2.46 1.60 -1.74
N ALA A 58 -3.26 0.72 -2.34
CA ALA A 58 -4.67 0.96 -2.62
C ALA A 58 -5.57 -0.14 -2.06
N VAL A 59 -6.73 0.26 -1.51
CA VAL A 59 -7.76 -0.67 -1.04
C VAL A 59 -9.14 -0.28 -1.53
N PHE A 60 -9.96 -1.28 -1.90
CA PHE A 60 -11.34 -1.06 -2.35
C PHE A 60 -12.34 -1.29 -1.23
N ARG A 61 -13.25 -0.33 -1.03
CA ARG A 61 -14.32 -0.40 -0.04
C ARG A 61 -15.69 -0.48 -0.71
N PRO A 62 -16.34 -1.66 -0.74
CA PRO A 62 -17.62 -1.82 -1.42
C PRO A 62 -18.76 -1.05 -0.74
N SER A 63 -18.66 -0.74 0.55
CA SER A 63 -19.68 0.02 1.28
C SER A 63 -19.82 1.47 0.78
N THR A 64 -18.76 2.04 0.21
CA THR A 64 -18.76 3.40 -0.35
C THR A 64 -18.47 3.44 -1.84
N GLY A 65 -18.07 2.30 -2.43
CA GLY A 65 -17.71 2.22 -3.85
C GLY A 65 -16.38 2.91 -4.19
N GLN A 66 -15.53 3.18 -3.20
CA GLN A 66 -14.33 4.01 -3.35
C GLN A 66 -13.04 3.20 -3.26
N TRP A 67 -12.01 3.68 -3.94
CA TRP A 67 -10.63 3.30 -3.70
C TRP A 67 -10.00 4.26 -2.71
N TRP A 68 -9.27 3.72 -1.74
CA TRP A 68 -8.48 4.49 -0.78
C TRP A 68 -7.00 4.27 -1.10
N LEU A 69 -6.26 5.34 -1.36
CA LEU A 69 -4.85 5.31 -1.76
C LEU A 69 -3.99 5.97 -0.68
N ASN A 70 -2.98 5.26 -0.19
CA ASN A 70 -1.87 5.85 0.54
C ASN A 70 -0.70 6.07 -0.43
N ARG A 71 -0.44 7.34 -0.75
CA ARG A 71 0.53 7.71 -1.78
C ARG A 71 1.95 7.88 -1.22
N SER A 72 2.93 7.38 -1.95
CA SER A 72 4.37 7.45 -1.65
C SER A 72 4.89 8.89 -1.53
N THR A 73 4.45 9.79 -2.40
CA THR A 73 4.95 11.17 -2.51
C THR A 73 4.58 12.09 -1.36
N ARG A 74 3.37 11.93 -0.81
CA ARG A 74 2.76 12.92 0.10
C ARG A 74 2.44 12.38 1.48
N GLY A 75 2.41 11.05 1.62
CA GLY A 75 1.87 10.37 2.79
C GLY A 75 0.37 10.67 2.98
N GLY A 76 -0.33 9.70 3.55
CA GLY A 76 -1.74 9.88 3.91
C GLY A 76 -2.71 9.29 2.89
N VAL A 77 -3.87 8.93 3.42
CA VAL A 77 -4.91 8.22 2.68
C VAL A 77 -5.82 9.22 1.98
N THR A 78 -5.94 9.08 0.67
CA THR A 78 -6.87 9.82 -0.21
C THR A 78 -7.90 8.88 -0.81
N THR A 79 -9.03 9.39 -1.29
CA THR A 79 -10.10 8.58 -1.90
C THR A 79 -10.29 8.95 -3.36
N VAL A 80 -10.55 7.95 -4.20
CA VAL A 80 -10.87 8.09 -5.64
C VAL A 80 -12.14 7.31 -5.95
#